data_AF-A0A101WRX3-F1
#
_entry.id   AF-A0A101WRX3-F1
#
_cell.length_a   1.000
_cell.length_b   1.000
_cell.length_c   1.000
_cell.angle_alpha   90.00
_cell.angle_beta   90.00
_cell.angle_gamma   90.00
#
_symmetry.space_group_name_H-M   'P 1'
#
loop_
_entity.id
_entity.type
_entity.pdbx_description
1 polymer ?
#
loop_
_entity_poly.entity_id
_entity_poly.type
_entity_poly.pdbx_seq_one_letter_code
_entity_poly.pdbx_strand_id
1 'polypeptide(L)' 'MGGFKLICSQCGSDKVLEKSSENKLDWIGDKAVYGEGIQIRCTECDNEEFMIFRTWTRRD' A
#
# COMPACT_ATOMS: atom_id res chain seq x y z
N MET A 1 -0.99 23.72 10.91
CA MET A 1 -0.33 22.51 10.39
C MET A 1 -1.42 21.48 10.12
N GLY A 2 -1.84 21.31 8.86
CA GLY A 2 -2.84 20.31 8.50
C GLY A 2 -2.17 18.96 8.31
N GLY A 3 -2.43 18.01 9.22
CA GLY A 3 -2.02 16.61 9.01
C GLY A 3 -2.94 15.96 7.99
N PHE A 4 -2.38 15.12 7.11
CA PHE A 4 -3.19 14.22 6.30
C PHE A 4 -3.71 13.08 7.18
N LYS A 5 -5.00 12.79 7.05
CA LYS A 5 -5.67 11.70 7.77
C LYS A 5 -5.96 10.59 6.78
N LEU A 6 -5.49 9.39 7.06
CA LEU A 6 -5.83 8.21 6.26
C LEU A 6 -7.24 7.76 6.59
N ILE A 7 -8.00 7.41 5.55
CA ILE A 7 -9.39 7.02 5.65
C ILE A 7 -9.57 5.75 4.81
N CYS A 8 -10.31 4.78 5.32
CA CYS A 8 -10.67 3.59 4.58
C CYS A 8 -11.53 3.98 3.37
N SER A 9 -11.10 3.60 2.16
CA SER A 9 -11.81 3.95 0.93
C SER A 9 -13.17 3.25 0.80
N GLN A 10 -13.36 2.15 1.53
CA GLN A 10 -14.58 1.35 1.47
C GLN A 10 -15.68 1.86 2.42
N CYS A 11 -15.36 2.11 3.69
CA CYS A 11 -16.37 2.48 4.70
C CYS A 11 -16.25 3.93 5.20
N GLY A 12 -15.22 4.67 4.80
CA GLY A 12 -14.98 6.04 5.25
C GLY A 12 -14.51 6.17 6.70
N SER A 13 -14.22 5.05 7.39
CA SER A 13 -13.66 5.06 8.73
C SER A 13 -12.21 5.56 8.73
N ASP A 14 -11.85 6.36 9.72
CA ASP A 14 -10.48 6.78 9.99
C ASP A 14 -9.69 5.80 10.88
N LYS A 15 -10.35 4.76 11.39
CA LYS A 15 -9.70 3.73 12.20
C LYS A 15 -9.03 2.73 11.27
N VAL A 16 -7.79 3.06 10.93
CA VAL A 16 -6.94 2.24 10.07
C VAL A 16 -5.60 1.98 10.73
N LEU A 17 -5.07 0.78 10.50
CA LEU A 17 -3.70 0.40 10.83
C LEU A 17 -2.85 0.57 9.59
N GLU A 18 -1.67 1.19 9.75
CA GLU A 18 -0.71 1.41 8.65
C GLU A 18 0.57 0.61 8.88
N LYS A 19 1.13 0.07 7.81
CA LYS A 19 2.43 -0.58 7.81
C LYS A 19 3.15 -0.31 6.49
N SER A 20 4.35 0.26 6.56
CA SER A 20 5.24 0.34 5.40
C SER A 20 5.66 -1.06 4.97
N SER A 21 5.54 -1.37 3.68
CA SER A 21 5.94 -2.66 3.12
C SER A 21 6.54 -2.50 1.73
N GLU A 22 7.47 -3.38 1.42
CA GLU A 22 7.91 -3.65 0.05
C GLU A 22 7.23 -4.93 -0.42
N ASN A 23 6.61 -4.88 -1.60
CA ASN A 23 5.94 -6.02 -2.22
C ASN A 23 6.40 -6.18 -3.67
N LYS A 24 6.58 -7.43 -4.09
CA LYS A 24 6.71 -7.75 -5.50
C LYS A 24 5.34 -7.59 -6.17
N LEU A 25 5.27 -6.75 -7.19
CA LEU A 25 4.03 -6.42 -7.87
C LEU A 25 3.81 -7.28 -9.11
N ASP A 26 4.86 -7.46 -9.92
CA ASP A 26 4.73 -8.10 -11.23
C ASP A 26 6.08 -8.58 -11.80
N TRP A 27 6.03 -9.19 -12.99
CA TRP A 27 7.16 -9.52 -13.84
C TRP A 27 7.01 -8.86 -15.23
N ILE A 28 8.06 -8.17 -15.68
CA ILE A 28 8.14 -7.63 -17.05
C ILE A 28 9.34 -8.30 -17.74
N GLY A 29 9.05 -9.35 -18.51
CA GLY A 29 10.09 -10.18 -19.13
C GLY A 29 10.93 -10.91 -18.09
N ASP A 30 12.23 -10.61 -18.04
CA ASP A 30 13.21 -11.14 -17.08
C ASP A 30 13.38 -10.26 -15.82
N LYS A 31 12.58 -9.21 -15.66
CA LYS A 31 12.70 -8.26 -14.55
C LYS A 31 11.52 -8.38 -13.59
N ALA A 32 11.82 -8.49 -12.29
CA ALA A 32 10.81 -8.38 -11.26
C ALA A 32 10.54 -6.90 -10.95
N VAL A 33 9.26 -6.54 -10.87
CA VAL A 33 8.79 -5.21 -10.46
C VAL A 33 8.47 -5.26 -8.97
N TYR A 34 9.08 -4.34 -8.22
CA TYR A 34 8.83 -4.15 -6.79
C TYR A 34 8.14 -2.81 -6.56
N GLY A 35 7.33 -2.76 -5.52
CA GLY A 35 6.66 -1.57 -5.04
C GLY A 35 6.88 -1.38 -3.54
N GLU A 36 7.32 -0.19 -3.15
CA GLU A 36 7.32 0.27 -1.77
C GLU A 36 6.09 1.13 -1.54
N GLY A 37 5.40 0.88 -0.43
CA GLY A 37 4.13 1.52 -0.14
C GLY A 37 3.68 1.35 1.31
N ILE A 38 2.47 1.84 1.59
CA ILE A 38 1.78 1.62 2.86
C ILE A 38 0.66 0.61 2.63
N GLN A 39 0.68 -0.46 3.41
CA GLN A 39 -0.46 -1.32 3.62
C GLN A 39 -1.35 -0.69 4.70
N ILE A 40 -2.61 -0.49 4.36
CA ILE A 40 -3.66 0.03 5.22
C ILE A 40 -4.62 -1.11 5.51
N ARG A 41 -4.98 -1.33 6.77
CA ARG A 41 -6.09 -2.20 7.17
C ARG A 41 -7.11 -1.41 7.98
N CYS A 42 -8.36 -1.39 7.53
CA CYS A 42 -9.45 -0.81 8.32
C CYS A 42 -9.87 -1.76 9.44
N THR A 43 -10.01 -1.26 10.66
CA THR A 43 -10.45 -2.07 11.80
C THR A 43 -11.97 -2.18 11.93
N GLU A 44 -12.73 -1.47 11.09
CA GLU A 44 -14.21 -1.46 11.13
C GLU A 44 -14.83 -2.37 10.07
N CYS A 45 -14.27 -2.42 8.85
CA CYS A 45 -14.78 -3.28 7.78
C CYS A 45 -13.76 -4.31 7.28
N ASP A 46 -12.61 -4.43 7.96
CA ASP A 46 -11.50 -5.32 7.60
C ASP A 46 -10.97 -5.16 6.16
N ASN A 47 -11.25 -4.00 5.52
CA ASN A 47 -10.70 -3.72 4.20
C ASN A 47 -9.19 -3.57 4.27
N GLU A 48 -8.49 -4.21 3.34
CA GLU A 48 -7.05 -4.08 3.19
C GLU A 48 -6.74 -3.39 1.86
N GLU A 49 -5.90 -2.36 1.91
CA GLU A 49 -5.50 -1.56 0.76
C GLU A 49 -3.98 -1.44 0.77
N PHE A 50 -3.36 -1.38 -0.42
CA PHE A 50 -1.94 -1.14 -0.55
C PHE A 50 -1.71 0.07 -1.46
N MET A 51 -1.19 1.15 -0.89
CA MET A 51 -0.86 2.37 -1.63
C MET A 51 0.62 2.38 -1.97
N ILE A 52 0.94 2.36 -3.26
CA ILE A 52 2.32 2.35 -3.75
C ILE A 52 2.83 3.79 -3.86
N PHE A 53 4.02 4.06 -3.32
CA PHE A 53 4.71 5.36 -3.45
C PHE A 53 5.82 5.34 -4.47
N ARG A 54 6.48 4.19 -4.61
CA ARG A 54 7.63 4.03 -5.48
C ARG A 54 7.64 2.63 -6.06
N THR A 55 7.99 2.52 -7.34
CA THR A 55 8.28 1.24 -7.97
C THR A 55 9.69 1.22 -8.55
N TRP A 56 10.27 0.04 -8.65
CA TRP A 56 11.51 -0.18 -9.38
C TRP A 56 11.56 -1.59 -9.98
N THR A 57 12.48 -1.78 -10.92
CA THR A 57 12.74 -3.09 -11.51
C THR A 57 14.09 -3.61 -11.00
N ARG A 58 14.15 -4.91 -10.74
CA ARG A 58 15.38 -5.63 -10.44
C ARG A 58 15.52 -6.80 -11.41
N ARG A 59 16.72 -6.98 -11.96
CA ARG A 59 17.09 -8.23 -12.63
C ARG A 59 17.51 -9.20 -11.52
N ASP A 60 16.85 -10.33 -11.44
CA ASP A 60 17.32 -11.44 -10.59
C ASP A 60 18.48 -12.18 -11.26
#